data_AF-X1GCZ2-F1
#
_entry.id   AF-X1GCZ2-F1
#
_cell.length_a   1.000
_cell.length_b   1.000
_cell.length_c   1.000
_cell.angle_alpha   90.00
_cell.angle_beta   90.00
_cell.angle_gamma   90.00
#
_symmetry.space_group_name_H-M   'P 1'
#
loop_
_entity.id
_entity.type
_entity.pdbx_description
1 polymer ?
#
loop_
_entity_poly.entity_id
_entity_poly.type
_entity_poly.pdbx_seq_one_letter_code
_entity_poly.pdbx_strand_id
1 'polypeptide(L)'
;MGFGVSAAQIRTIVEEEVADIKDQTNKLAGETPGDSSVEADWQSGIATSGETGGDLVTIGTAGDRKKVHSLVVGIGALTIGANITIRLYRLVNGVETRVYRETFIVGTDPNGLWVINGTLEIDGTLRVEVQSDTPADNGEAVTYNYNTEDM
;
A
#
# COMPACT_ATOMS: atom_id res chain seq x y z
N MET A 1 -10.23 -44.20 39.53
CA MET A 1 -10.57 -42.97 38.78
C MET A 1 -9.59 -42.85 37.64
N GLY A 2 -10.00 -43.15 36.41
CA GLY A 2 -9.12 -43.11 35.24
C GLY A 2 -8.97 -41.68 34.76
N PHE A 3 -7.90 -41.01 35.18
CA PHE A 3 -7.51 -39.68 34.71
C PHE A 3 -6.77 -39.78 33.37
N GLY A 4 -7.36 -40.43 32.38
CA GLY A 4 -6.78 -40.61 31.05
C GLY A 4 -7.51 -39.73 30.02
N VAL A 5 -6.76 -38.90 29.31
CA VAL A 5 -7.27 -38.21 28.12
C VAL A 5 -7.65 -39.27 27.09
N SER A 6 -8.90 -39.26 26.62
CA SER A 6 -9.35 -40.22 25.61
C SER A 6 -8.68 -39.97 24.26
N ALA A 7 -8.58 -41.00 23.42
CA ALA A 7 -8.07 -40.85 22.06
C ALA A 7 -8.88 -39.83 21.23
N ALA A 8 -10.18 -39.68 21.51
CA ALA A 8 -11.03 -38.68 20.89
C ALA A 8 -10.62 -37.25 21.30
N GLN A 9 -10.38 -37.02 22.59
CA GLN A 9 -9.89 -35.74 23.09
C GLN A 9 -8.50 -35.39 22.53
N ILE A 10 -7.60 -36.37 22.42
CA ILE A 10 -6.29 -36.17 21.79
C ILE A 10 -6.44 -35.77 20.33
N ARG A 11 -7.33 -36.44 19.58
CA ARG A 11 -7.58 -36.09 18.18
C ARG A 11 -8.09 -34.65 18.04
N THR A 12 -9.06 -34.24 18.84
CA THR A 12 -9.61 -32.87 18.79
C THR A 12 -8.54 -31.83 19.06
N ILE A 13 -7.73 -32.01 20.11
CA ILE A 13 -6.62 -31.09 20.43
C ILE A 13 -5.64 -31.01 19.25
N VAL A 14 -5.28 -32.15 18.65
CA VAL A 14 -4.36 -32.16 17.51
C VAL A 14 -4.97 -31.45 16.30
N GLU A 15 -6.27 -31.62 16.03
CA GLU A 15 -6.95 -30.95 14.92
C GLU A 15 -7.01 -29.42 15.12
N GLU A 16 -7.25 -28.95 16.34
CA GLU A 16 -7.23 -27.53 16.71
C GLU A 16 -5.83 -26.93 16.55
N GLU A 17 -4.80 -27.57 17.12
CA GLU A 17 -3.41 -27.10 17.00
C GLU A 17 -2.91 -27.10 15.54
N VAL A 18 -3.31 -28.09 14.73
CA VAL A 18 -2.98 -28.12 13.30
C VAL A 18 -3.67 -26.98 12.55
N ALA A 19 -4.90 -26.61 12.93
CA ALA A 19 -5.59 -25.46 12.36
C ALA A 19 -4.87 -24.15 12.71
N ASP A 20 -4.48 -23.97 13.98
CA ASP A 20 -3.74 -22.80 14.43
C ASP A 20 -2.38 -22.67 13.71
N ILE A 21 -1.64 -23.77 13.56
CA ILE A 21 -0.39 -23.81 12.80
C ILE A 21 -0.64 -23.44 11.33
N LYS A 22 -1.72 -23.96 10.73
CA LYS A 22 -2.09 -23.63 9.35
C LYS A 22 -2.39 -22.15 9.19
N ASP A 23 -3.10 -21.55 10.13
CA ASP A 23 -3.42 -20.12 10.09
C ASP A 23 -2.17 -19.25 10.24
N GLN A 24 -1.27 -19.60 11.17
CA GLN A 24 0.01 -18.90 11.31
C GLN A 24 0.89 -19.04 10.07
N THR A 25 0.95 -20.23 9.47
CA THR A 25 1.77 -20.47 8.27
C THR A 25 1.19 -19.80 7.02
N ASN A 26 -0.14 -19.68 6.91
CA ASN A 26 -0.78 -18.91 5.84
C ASN A 26 -0.43 -17.42 5.89
N LYS A 27 -0.28 -16.83 7.08
CA LYS A 27 0.16 -15.42 7.22
C LYS A 27 1.55 -15.18 6.63
N LEU A 28 2.43 -16.18 6.71
CA LEU A 28 3.78 -16.10 6.15
C LEU A 28 3.81 -16.19 4.62
N ALA A 29 2.71 -16.57 3.97
CA ALA A 29 2.65 -16.66 2.51
C ALA A 29 2.65 -15.28 1.82
N GLY A 30 2.52 -14.19 2.59
CA GLY A 30 2.33 -12.84 2.08
C GLY A 30 0.91 -12.63 1.57
N GLU A 31 0.49 -11.36 1.48
CA GLU A 31 -0.79 -11.03 0.86
C GLU A 31 -0.66 -11.01 -0.65
N THR A 32 -1.81 -11.14 -1.34
CA THR A 32 -1.83 -10.90 -2.78
C THR A 32 -1.42 -9.44 -3.03
N PRO A 33 -0.47 -9.18 -3.94
CA PRO A 33 -0.07 -7.81 -4.26
C PRO A 33 -1.28 -6.98 -4.69
N GLY A 34 -1.31 -5.71 -4.28
CA GLY A 34 -2.26 -4.75 -4.81
C GLY A 34 -1.69 -4.11 -6.06
N ASP A 35 -2.37 -4.23 -7.21
CA ASP A 35 -2.01 -3.56 -8.45
C ASP A 35 -3.23 -3.01 -9.19
N SER A 36 -3.11 -1.78 -9.70
CA SER A 36 -4.16 -1.14 -10.51
C SER A 36 -3.61 0.15 -11.16
N SER A 37 -4.52 0.92 -11.76
CA SER A 37 -4.27 2.29 -12.23
C SER A 37 -5.43 3.20 -11.88
N VAL A 38 -5.13 4.49 -11.74
CA VAL A 38 -6.14 5.55 -11.59
C VAL A 38 -5.96 6.56 -12.70
N GLU A 39 -7.07 7.07 -13.23
CA GLU A 39 -7.12 8.28 -14.05
C GLU A 39 -7.74 9.39 -13.19
N ALA A 40 -7.10 10.55 -13.15
CA ALA A 40 -7.60 11.70 -12.40
C ALA A 40 -7.08 13.01 -13.02
N ASP A 41 -7.61 14.13 -12.56
CA ASP A 41 -7.09 15.45 -12.92
C ASP A 41 -5.77 15.72 -12.17
N TRP A 42 -4.65 15.14 -12.60
CA TRP A 42 -3.37 15.23 -11.88
C TRP A 42 -2.78 16.63 -11.76
N GLN A 43 -3.10 17.53 -12.68
CA GLN A 43 -2.58 18.89 -12.68
C GLN A 43 -3.57 19.90 -12.07
N SER A 44 -4.87 19.65 -12.19
CA SER A 44 -5.91 20.61 -11.77
C SER A 44 -6.88 20.11 -10.71
N GLY A 45 -6.84 18.82 -10.39
CA GLY A 45 -7.62 18.21 -9.33
C GLY A 45 -7.17 18.65 -7.94
N ILE A 46 -7.98 18.30 -6.95
CA ILE A 46 -7.69 18.52 -5.53
C ILE A 46 -7.75 17.16 -4.85
N ALA A 47 -6.61 16.74 -4.29
CA ALA A 47 -6.52 15.49 -3.55
C ALA A 47 -7.09 15.63 -2.12
N THR A 48 -7.26 14.52 -1.40
CA THR A 48 -7.82 14.53 -0.04
C THR A 48 -7.04 15.42 0.95
N SER A 49 -5.74 15.65 0.74
CA SER A 49 -4.93 16.59 1.53
C SER A 49 -5.32 18.06 1.35
N GLY A 50 -6.10 18.38 0.30
CA GLY A 50 -6.39 19.74 -0.15
C GLY A 50 -5.32 20.34 -1.05
N GLU A 51 -4.22 19.63 -1.32
CA GLU A 51 -3.21 20.04 -2.29
C GLU A 51 -3.65 19.68 -3.73
N THR A 52 -3.11 20.41 -4.72
CA THR A 52 -3.32 20.09 -6.13
C THR A 52 -2.81 18.69 -6.44
N GLY A 53 -3.56 17.95 -7.27
CA GLY A 53 -3.31 16.57 -7.65
C GLY A 53 -4.55 15.67 -7.49
N GLY A 54 -4.32 14.39 -7.27
CA GLY A 54 -5.36 13.41 -6.95
C GLY A 54 -4.86 12.30 -6.03
N ASP A 55 -5.79 11.59 -5.38
CA ASP A 55 -5.49 10.38 -4.63
C ASP A 55 -5.25 9.21 -5.59
N LEU A 56 -4.10 8.54 -5.46
CA LEU A 56 -3.73 7.38 -6.28
C LEU A 56 -4.21 6.08 -5.64
N VAL A 57 -3.86 5.87 -4.37
CA VAL A 57 -4.20 4.65 -3.64
C VAL A 57 -4.19 4.90 -2.14
N THR A 58 -5.04 4.18 -1.41
CA THR A 58 -4.94 4.03 0.04
C THR A 58 -4.66 2.57 0.35
N ILE A 59 -3.55 2.33 1.05
CA ILE A 59 -3.09 1.00 1.44
C ILE A 59 -3.44 0.77 2.91
N GLY A 60 -4.00 -0.41 3.21
CA GLY A 60 -4.45 -0.77 4.56
C GLY A 60 -5.83 -0.23 4.91
N THR A 61 -6.24 -0.49 6.14
CA THR A 61 -7.58 -0.23 6.68
C THR A 61 -7.45 0.32 8.08
N ALA A 62 -8.37 1.21 8.49
CA ALA A 62 -8.31 1.83 9.80
C ALA A 62 -8.39 0.77 10.92
N GLY A 63 -7.46 0.82 11.86
CA GLY A 63 -7.38 -0.12 12.99
C GLY A 63 -6.50 -1.34 12.75
N ASP A 64 -6.05 -1.58 11.51
CA ASP A 64 -5.17 -2.70 11.20
C ASP A 64 -3.71 -2.26 11.14
N ARG A 65 -2.82 -3.12 11.64
CA ARG A 65 -1.37 -2.94 11.50
C ARG A 65 -0.88 -3.82 10.36
N LYS A 66 -0.19 -3.22 9.40
CA LYS A 66 0.41 -3.92 8.25
C LYS A 66 1.85 -3.48 8.04
N LYS A 67 2.64 -4.35 7.42
CA LYS A 67 3.91 -3.99 6.81
C LYS A 67 3.68 -3.75 5.33
N VAL A 68 4.17 -2.63 4.81
CA VAL A 68 4.30 -2.38 3.38
C VAL A 68 5.75 -2.69 3.01
N HIS A 69 5.99 -3.69 2.17
CA HIS A 69 7.34 -4.06 1.74
C HIS A 69 7.80 -3.29 0.51
N SER A 70 6.85 -2.93 -0.36
CA SER A 70 7.13 -2.21 -1.58
C SER A 70 5.94 -1.37 -2.00
N LEU A 71 6.23 -0.23 -2.61
CA LEU A 71 5.29 0.57 -3.39
C LEU A 71 6.03 1.08 -4.61
N VAL A 72 5.55 0.68 -5.79
CA VAL A 72 6.01 1.17 -7.09
C VAL A 72 4.89 2.00 -7.72
N VAL A 73 5.21 3.21 -8.16
CA VAL A 73 4.29 4.09 -8.89
C VAL A 73 4.78 4.24 -10.32
N GLY A 74 3.91 3.97 -11.29
CA GLY A 74 4.23 4.05 -12.70
C GLY A 74 3.76 5.36 -13.33
N ILE A 75 4.71 6.13 -13.86
CA ILE A 75 4.49 7.46 -14.48
C ILE A 75 4.67 7.45 -16.00
N GLY A 76 4.86 6.27 -16.61
CA GLY A 76 5.25 6.14 -18.01
C GLY A 76 4.20 6.57 -19.05
N ALA A 77 2.93 6.75 -18.64
CA ALA A 77 1.88 7.28 -19.52
C ALA A 77 1.83 8.82 -19.53
N LEU A 78 2.52 9.47 -18.58
CA LEU A 78 2.50 10.92 -18.43
C LEU A 78 3.42 11.62 -19.43
N THR A 79 3.27 12.93 -19.56
CA THR A 79 3.98 13.74 -20.53
C THR A 79 5.47 13.78 -20.24
N ILE A 80 6.31 13.45 -21.23
CA ILE A 80 7.77 13.56 -21.12
C ILE A 80 8.18 14.97 -20.69
N GLY A 81 9.01 15.06 -19.65
CA GLY A 81 9.45 16.32 -19.05
C GLY A 81 8.52 16.88 -17.97
N ALA A 82 7.34 16.30 -17.73
CA ALA A 82 6.47 16.70 -16.63
C ALA A 82 7.12 16.39 -15.27
N ASN A 83 6.91 17.30 -14.31
CA ASN A 83 7.29 17.09 -12.91
C ASN A 83 6.14 16.40 -12.18
N ILE A 84 6.40 15.19 -11.68
CA ILE A 84 5.44 14.37 -10.96
C ILE A 84 5.79 14.37 -9.48
N THR A 85 4.97 15.04 -8.66
CA THR A 85 5.11 15.03 -7.21
C THR A 85 4.30 13.90 -6.60
N ILE A 86 4.97 13.01 -5.87
CA ILE A 86 4.33 11.94 -5.08
C ILE A 86 4.37 12.34 -3.60
N ARG A 87 3.25 12.19 -2.90
CA ARG A 87 3.12 12.49 -1.47
C ARG A 87 2.52 11.29 -0.73
N LEU A 88 3.08 10.95 0.43
CA LEU A 88 2.53 9.90 1.30
C LEU A 88 2.06 10.51 2.61
N TYR A 89 0.87 10.08 3.03
CA TYR A 89 0.24 10.46 4.29
C TYR A 89 -0.06 9.21 5.10
N ARG A 90 0.24 9.26 6.40
CA ARG A 90 -0.14 8.21 7.35
C ARG A 90 -0.47 8.82 8.70
N LEU A 91 -1.10 8.04 9.56
CA LEU A 91 -1.27 8.40 10.96
C LEU A 91 0.09 8.44 11.67
N VAL A 92 0.34 9.56 12.36
CA VAL A 92 1.42 9.76 13.33
C VAL A 92 0.76 10.24 14.61
N ASN A 93 0.78 9.40 15.65
CA ASN A 93 0.05 9.64 16.90
C ASN A 93 -1.45 9.95 16.68
N GLY A 94 -2.10 9.22 15.77
CA GLY A 94 -3.52 9.39 15.44
C GLY A 94 -3.85 10.61 14.57
N VAL A 95 -2.84 11.37 14.10
CA VAL A 95 -3.04 12.51 13.20
C VAL A 95 -2.47 12.18 11.82
N GLU A 96 -3.27 12.32 10.77
CA GLU A 96 -2.79 12.14 9.39
C GLU A 96 -1.73 13.20 9.09
N THR A 97 -0.52 12.75 8.76
CA THR A 97 0.65 13.58 8.56
C THR A 97 1.34 13.18 7.26
N ARG A 98 1.77 14.17 6.47
CA ARG A 98 2.63 13.92 5.30
C ARG A 98 4.00 13.45 5.76
N VAL A 99 4.37 12.22 5.42
CA VAL A 99 5.64 11.60 5.81
C VAL A 99 6.66 11.53 4.67
N TYR A 100 6.20 11.71 3.43
CA TYR A 100 7.07 11.73 2.26
C TYR A 100 6.54 12.72 1.22
N ARG A 101 7.48 13.37 0.53
CA ARG A 101 7.23 14.18 -0.66
C ARG A 101 8.48 14.16 -1.52
N GLU A 102 8.33 13.73 -2.76
CA GLU A 102 9.41 13.75 -3.75
C GLU A 102 8.85 14.09 -5.12
N THR A 103 9.68 14.68 -5.98
CA THR A 103 9.33 15.04 -7.34
C THR A 103 10.25 14.31 -8.30
N PHE A 104 9.65 13.69 -9.32
CA PHE A 104 10.31 12.96 -10.39
C PHE A 104 10.01 13.63 -11.73
N ILE A 105 10.86 13.42 -12.73
CA ILE A 105 10.72 13.97 -14.07
C ILE A 105 10.52 12.84 -15.07
N VAL A 106 9.38 12.83 -15.75
CA VAL A 106 9.07 11.82 -16.78
C VAL A 106 10.13 11.84 -17.89
N GLY A 107 10.66 10.66 -18.23
CA GLY A 107 11.70 10.51 -19.26
C GLY A 107 13.13 10.80 -18.78
N THR A 108 13.30 11.31 -17.56
CA THR A 108 14.60 11.36 -16.87
C THR A 108 14.67 10.25 -15.82
N ASP A 109 13.65 10.18 -14.96
CA ASP A 109 13.50 9.11 -13.99
C ASP A 109 12.87 7.86 -14.63
N PRO A 110 13.11 6.66 -14.06
CA PRO A 110 12.48 5.44 -14.54
C PRO A 110 10.96 5.53 -14.53
N ASN A 111 10.31 4.93 -15.53
CA ASN A 111 8.85 4.90 -15.60
C ASN A 111 8.18 4.22 -14.41
N GLY A 112 8.87 3.30 -13.72
CA GLY A 112 8.43 2.69 -12.48
C GLY A 112 9.28 3.19 -11.31
N LEU A 113 8.67 4.01 -10.46
CA LEU A 113 9.33 4.68 -9.34
C LEU A 113 9.20 3.85 -8.08
N TRP A 114 10.33 3.49 -7.48
CA TRP A 114 10.37 2.87 -6.16
C TRP A 114 10.12 3.91 -5.07
N VAL A 115 8.85 4.08 -4.70
CA VAL A 115 8.42 5.04 -3.67
C VAL A 115 8.65 4.46 -2.27
N ILE A 116 8.40 3.15 -2.09
CA ILE A 116 8.81 2.39 -0.92
C ILE A 116 9.63 1.21 -1.40
N ASN A 117 10.90 1.13 -1.00
CA ASN A 117 11.81 0.03 -1.29
C ASN A 117 12.40 -0.50 0.02
N GLY A 118 11.55 -1.17 0.81
CA GLY A 118 11.87 -1.62 2.16
C GLY A 118 10.62 -1.71 3.02
N THR A 119 10.76 -2.24 4.24
CA THR A 119 9.62 -2.44 5.13
C THR A 119 9.24 -1.15 5.85
N LEU A 120 8.00 -0.71 5.65
CA LEU A 120 7.34 0.35 6.40
C LEU A 120 6.17 -0.25 7.20
N GLU A 121 6.21 -0.13 8.52
CA GLU A 121 5.02 -0.43 9.33
C GLU A 121 4.00 0.71 9.19
N ILE A 122 2.74 0.36 8.94
CA ILE A 122 1.59 1.26 8.97
C ILE A 122 0.62 0.81 10.06
N ASP A 123 0.08 1.79 10.79
CA ASP A 123 -0.98 1.61 11.78
C ASP A 123 -2.18 2.38 11.24
N GLY A 124 -3.13 1.64 10.67
CA GLY A 124 -4.20 2.18 9.83
C GLY A 124 -3.81 2.27 8.35
N THR A 125 -4.10 3.43 7.76
CA THR A 125 -3.97 3.64 6.32
C THR A 125 -2.70 4.40 5.94
N LEU A 126 -2.13 4.04 4.79
CA LEU A 126 -1.13 4.83 4.06
C LEU A 126 -1.75 5.34 2.76
N ARG A 127 -1.93 6.66 2.66
CA ARG A 127 -2.53 7.31 1.51
C ARG A 127 -1.45 7.88 0.60
N VAL A 128 -1.59 7.66 -0.69
CA VAL A 128 -0.66 8.11 -1.73
C VAL A 128 -1.37 9.10 -2.63
N GLU A 129 -0.81 10.28 -2.79
CA GLU A 129 -1.27 11.29 -3.74
C GLU A 129 -0.23 11.53 -4.82
N VAL A 130 -0.72 11.90 -6.01
CA VAL A 130 0.10 12.26 -7.15
C VAL A 130 -0.35 13.61 -7.70
N GLN A 131 0.61 14.43 -8.12
CA GLN A 131 0.39 15.66 -8.83
C GLN A 131 1.31 15.71 -10.06
N SER A 132 0.79 16.12 -11.20
CA SER A 132 1.59 16.58 -12.34
C SER A 132 1.59 18.11 -12.42
N ASP A 133 2.64 18.71 -12.96
CA ASP A 133 2.65 20.13 -13.34
C ASP A 133 2.13 20.39 -14.76
N THR A 134 1.80 19.33 -15.50
CA THR A 134 1.50 19.39 -16.93
C THR A 134 0.02 19.13 -17.22
N PRO A 135 -0.72 20.09 -17.83
CA PRO A 135 -2.18 19.94 -18.05
C PRO A 135 -2.59 18.76 -18.94
N ALA A 136 -1.69 18.31 -19.83
CA ALA A 136 -1.93 17.17 -20.70
C ALA A 136 -2.01 15.84 -19.96
N ASP A 137 -1.55 15.79 -18.70
CA ASP A 137 -1.61 14.59 -17.88
C ASP A 137 -2.99 14.40 -17.22
N ASN A 138 -3.88 15.39 -17.28
CA ASN A 138 -5.22 15.23 -16.74
C ASN A 138 -5.97 14.10 -17.49
N GLY A 139 -6.46 13.13 -16.73
CA GLY A 139 -7.14 11.94 -17.26
C GLY A 139 -6.19 10.82 -17.69
N GLU A 140 -4.87 11.01 -17.63
CA GLU A 140 -3.91 9.95 -17.94
C GLU A 140 -3.79 8.95 -16.79
N ALA A 141 -3.50 7.69 -17.11
CA ALA A 141 -3.43 6.64 -16.10
C ALA A 141 -2.09 6.65 -15.35
N VAL A 142 -2.16 6.70 -14.01
CA VAL A 142 -1.02 6.43 -13.13
C VAL A 142 -1.21 5.04 -12.51
N THR A 143 -0.28 4.12 -12.80
CA THR A 143 -0.31 2.76 -12.27
C THR A 143 0.35 2.68 -10.90
N TYR A 144 -0.04 1.70 -10.08
CA TYR A 144 0.69 1.35 -8.86
C TYR A 144 0.74 -0.15 -8.65
N ASN A 145 1.78 -0.59 -7.92
CA ASN A 145 1.87 -1.93 -7.35
C ASN A 145 2.44 -1.85 -5.94
N TYR A 146 1.86 -2.60 -5.00
CA TYR A 146 2.36 -2.71 -3.63
C TYR A 146 2.26 -4.13 -3.08
N ASN A 147 3.11 -4.43 -2.10
CA ASN A 147 3.08 -5.70 -1.37
C ASN A 147 2.90 -5.43 0.13
N THR A 148 1.98 -6.15 0.75
CA THR A 148 1.72 -6.10 2.19
C THR A 148 1.87 -7.45 2.88
N GLU A 149 2.11 -7.38 4.18
CA GLU A 149 2.09 -8.50 5.11
C GLU A 149 1.33 -8.05 6.37
N ASP A 150 0.45 -8.92 6.88
CA ASP A 150 -0.19 -8.73 8.17
C ASP A 150 0.86 -8.74 9.31
N MET A 151 0.61 -7.97 10.37
CA MET A 151 1.39 -8.02 11.61
C MET A 151 0.79 -8.94 12.67
#